data_AF-A0A7L2QTM2-F1
#
_entry.id   AF-A0A7L2QTM2-F1
#
_cell.length_a   1.000
_cell.length_b   1.000
_cell.length_c   1.000
_cell.angle_alpha   90.00
_cell.angle_beta   90.00
_cell.angle_gamma   90.00
#
_symmetry.space_group_name_H-M   'P 1'
#
loop_
_entity.id
_entity.type
_entity.pdbx_description
1 polymer ?
#
loop_
_entity_poly.entity_id
_entity_poly.type
_entity_poly.pdbx_seq_one_letter_code
_entity_poly.pdbx_strand_id
1 'polypeptide(L)'
;ADYEAVQRGPLRLKGSGGALGAGKRKKKKAKDKAQILEQIVSSKKQEEEKKRGLDKRTPAQVAYEKMQEKRQMERILKKASKTHKQRVEDFNRHLDTLTEHYDIPKVSWTK
;
A
#
# COMPACT_ATOMS: atom_id res chain seq x y z
N ALA A 1 -45.54 -36.86 2.80
CA ALA A 1 -44.77 -36.21 3.87
C ALA A 1 -43.32 -36.59 3.63
N ASP A 2 -42.63 -35.82 2.78
CA ASP A 2 -41.57 -36.37 1.93
C ASP A 2 -40.15 -36.00 2.41
N TYR A 3 -40.00 -35.71 3.70
CA TYR A 3 -38.74 -35.23 4.30
C TYR A 3 -38.19 -36.14 5.40
N GLU A 4 -38.60 -37.41 5.43
CA GLU A 4 -38.13 -38.38 6.43
C GLU A 4 -36.71 -38.92 6.12
N ALA A 5 -36.26 -38.83 4.86
CA ALA A 5 -35.00 -39.42 4.40
C ALA A 5 -33.82 -38.42 4.26
N VAL A 6 -33.87 -37.25 4.92
CA VAL A 6 -32.78 -36.27 4.84
C VAL A 6 -31.76 -36.53 5.96
N GLN A 7 -30.49 -36.82 5.60
CA GLN A 7 -29.41 -36.95 6.57
C GLN A 7 -29.20 -35.64 7.35
N ARG A 8 -29.53 -35.64 8.65
CA ARG A 8 -29.38 -34.50 9.57
C ARG A 8 -28.06 -34.51 10.34
N GLY A 9 -26.94 -34.71 9.66
CA GLY A 9 -25.60 -34.75 10.26
C GLY A 9 -24.64 -33.76 9.60
N PRO A 10 -23.57 -33.32 10.31
CA PRO A 10 -22.55 -32.44 9.73
C PRO A 10 -21.88 -33.12 8.52
N LEU A 11 -21.78 -32.39 7.41
CA LEU A 11 -21.26 -32.87 6.13
C LEU A 11 -19.80 -33.34 6.27
N ARG A 12 -19.58 -34.65 6.22
CA ARG A 12 -18.24 -35.24 6.23
C ARG A 12 -17.74 -35.36 4.79
N LEU A 13 -16.89 -34.43 4.38
CA LEU A 13 -16.27 -34.47 3.06
C LEU A 13 -15.19 -35.56 3.01
N LYS A 14 -15.18 -36.38 1.96
CA LYS A 14 -14.09 -37.36 1.72
C LYS A 14 -12.77 -36.58 1.57
N GLY A 15 -11.95 -36.62 2.62
CA GLY A 15 -10.72 -35.82 2.74
C GLY A 15 -10.61 -35.01 4.04
N SER A 16 -11.71 -34.85 4.79
CA SER A 16 -11.71 -34.25 6.14
C SER A 16 -11.45 -35.32 7.22
N GLY A 17 -10.33 -36.04 7.08
CA GLY A 17 -9.75 -36.80 8.19
C GLY A 17 -8.90 -35.88 9.04
N GLY A 18 -9.34 -35.60 10.26
CA GLY A 18 -8.53 -34.89 11.24
C GLY A 18 -7.25 -35.68 11.59
N ALA A 19 -6.17 -34.93 11.84
CA ALA A 19 -5.02 -35.31 12.66
C ALA A 19 -3.86 -36.16 12.09
N LEU A 20 -3.52 -36.11 10.78
CA LEU A 20 -2.20 -36.61 10.31
C LEU A 20 -1.43 -35.68 9.34
N GLY A 21 -1.98 -34.50 9.00
CA GLY A 21 -1.39 -33.63 7.98
C GLY A 21 -1.18 -32.17 8.36
N ALA A 22 -1.68 -31.71 9.51
CA ALA A 22 -1.66 -30.28 9.87
C ALA A 22 -0.23 -29.73 10.04
N GLY A 23 0.67 -30.51 10.67
CA GLY A 23 2.09 -30.16 10.80
C GLY A 23 2.83 -30.15 9.46
N LYS A 24 2.60 -31.14 8.59
CA LYS A 24 3.19 -31.17 7.23
C LYS A 24 2.67 -30.03 6.35
N ARG A 25 1.38 -29.69 6.43
CA ARG A 25 0.78 -28.57 5.69
C ARG A 25 1.27 -27.21 6.18
N LYS A 26 1.42 -27.00 7.50
CA LYS A 26 2.05 -25.78 8.06
C LYS A 26 3.53 -25.67 7.66
N LYS A 27 4.30 -26.76 7.75
CA LYS A 27 5.72 -26.78 7.35
C LYS A 27 5.91 -26.54 5.85
N LYS A 28 5.04 -27.12 5.00
CA LYS A 28 5.05 -26.87 3.55
C LYS A 28 4.72 -25.40 3.23
N LYS A 29 3.67 -24.84 3.85
CA LYS A 29 3.31 -23.42 3.68
C LYS A 29 4.41 -22.45 4.13
N ALA A 30 5.15 -22.79 5.18
CA ALA A 30 6.30 -21.99 5.62
C ALA A 30 7.47 -22.07 4.63
N LYS A 31 7.75 -23.26 4.08
CA LYS A 31 8.78 -23.47 3.05
C LYS A 31 8.44 -22.71 1.76
N ASP A 32 7.18 -22.77 1.31
CA ASP A 32 6.73 -22.08 0.11
C ASP A 32 6.84 -20.55 0.27
N LYS A 33 6.49 -20.01 1.44
CA LYS A 33 6.67 -18.58 1.76
C LYS A 33 8.14 -18.15 1.75
N ALA A 34 9.03 -18.98 2.28
CA ALA A 34 10.47 -18.71 2.29
C ALA A 34 11.03 -18.70 0.85
N GLN A 35 10.62 -19.65 0.01
CA GLN A 35 11.04 -19.70 -1.40
C GLN A 35 10.53 -18.50 -2.20
N ILE A 36 9.29 -18.06 -1.97
CA ILE A 36 8.75 -16.86 -2.63
C ILE A 36 9.52 -15.61 -2.19
N LEU A 37 9.84 -15.48 -0.90
CA LEU A 37 10.65 -14.37 -0.38
C LEU A 37 12.05 -14.37 -1.00
N GLU A 38 12.70 -15.53 -1.08
CA GLU A 38 14.02 -15.69 -1.69
C GLU A 38 13.98 -15.35 -3.18
N GLN A 39 12.95 -15.80 -3.90
CA GLN A 39 12.76 -15.49 -5.32
C GLN A 39 12.52 -13.99 -5.55
N ILE A 40 11.75 -13.32 -4.68
CA ILE A 40 11.54 -11.87 -4.74
C ILE A 40 12.85 -11.11 -4.49
N VAL A 41 13.63 -11.53 -3.48
CA VAL A 41 14.92 -10.90 -3.16
C VAL A 41 15.92 -11.11 -4.29
N SER A 42 15.99 -12.31 -4.85
CA SER A 42 16.88 -12.65 -5.97
C SER A 42 16.51 -11.87 -7.24
N SER A 43 15.22 -11.80 -7.59
CA SER A 43 14.75 -10.99 -8.72
C SER A 43 15.05 -9.50 -8.55
N LYS A 44 14.87 -8.96 -7.33
CA LYS A 44 15.15 -7.55 -7.02
C LYS A 44 16.65 -7.25 -7.10
N LYS A 45 17.50 -8.19 -6.68
CA LYS A 45 18.96 -8.07 -6.76
C LYS A 45 19.46 -8.13 -8.21
N GLN A 46 18.90 -9.02 -9.02
CA GLN A 46 19.21 -9.07 -10.45
C GLN A 46 18.74 -7.82 -11.20
N GLU A 47 17.60 -7.25 -10.82
CA GLU A 47 17.10 -6.01 -11.39
C GLU A 47 17.97 -4.80 -10.99
N GLU A 48 18.43 -4.73 -9.74
CA GLU A 48 19.39 -3.72 -9.29
C GLU A 48 20.74 -3.85 -10.01
N GLU A 49 21.28 -5.05 -10.17
CA GLU A 49 22.57 -5.26 -10.85
C GLU A 49 22.48 -4.92 -12.35
N LYS A 50 21.37 -5.27 -13.01
CA LYS A 50 21.12 -4.85 -14.40
C LYS A 50 20.96 -3.34 -14.55
N LYS A 51 20.33 -2.67 -13.57
CA LYS A 51 20.20 -1.21 -13.56
C LYS A 51 21.54 -0.51 -13.35
N ARG A 52 22.41 -1.03 -12.47
CA ARG A 52 23.77 -0.50 -12.23
C ARG A 52 24.68 -0.64 -13.44
N GLY A 53 24.53 -1.71 -14.24
CA GLY A 53 25.30 -1.91 -15.47
C GLY A 53 24.89 -1.02 -16.66
N LEU A 54 23.72 -0.36 -16.59
CA LEU A 54 23.19 0.52 -17.65
C LEU A 54 22.91 1.95 -17.17
N ASP A 55 23.39 2.32 -15.98
CA ASP A 55 23.01 3.60 -15.38
C ASP A 55 23.70 4.77 -16.10
N LYS A 56 23.03 5.31 -17.13
CA LYS A 56 23.45 6.50 -17.89
C LYS A 56 23.22 7.80 -17.11
N ARG A 57 22.84 7.72 -15.84
CA ARG A 57 22.51 8.88 -15.01
C ARG A 57 23.75 9.68 -14.69
N THR A 58 23.62 10.99 -14.78
CA THR A 58 24.70 11.90 -14.40
C THR A 58 24.90 11.87 -12.87
N PRO A 59 26.09 12.22 -12.36
CA PRO A 59 26.31 12.30 -10.91
C PRO A 59 25.28 13.17 -10.17
N ALA A 60 24.81 14.24 -10.83
CA ALA A 60 23.74 15.09 -10.31
C ALA A 60 22.38 14.38 -10.22
N GLN A 61 22.03 13.57 -11.21
CA GLN A 61 20.79 12.77 -11.21
C GLN A 61 20.82 11.71 -10.11
N VAL A 62 21.95 11.01 -9.95
CA VAL A 62 22.15 10.02 -8.89
C VAL A 62 22.04 10.66 -7.50
N ALA A 63 22.64 11.84 -7.30
CA ALA A 63 22.54 12.57 -6.05
C ALA A 63 21.10 13.02 -5.73
N TYR A 64 20.37 13.50 -6.75
CA TYR A 64 18.96 13.91 -6.61
C TYR A 64 18.07 12.73 -6.23
N GLU A 65 18.25 11.58 -6.86
CA GLU A 65 17.46 10.37 -6.57
C GLU A 65 17.74 9.84 -5.17
N LYS A 66 19.00 9.78 -4.76
CA LYS A 66 19.37 9.43 -3.38
C LYS A 66 18.73 10.38 -2.36
N MET A 67 18.61 11.67 -2.67
CA MET A 67 17.88 12.63 -1.83
C MET A 67 16.36 12.45 -1.87
N GLN A 68 15.80 12.04 -3.01
CA GLN A 68 14.37 11.73 -3.16
C GLN A 68 14.01 10.47 -2.36
N GLU A 69 14.81 9.41 -2.46
CA GLU A 69 14.64 8.16 -1.73
C GLU A 69 14.67 8.39 -0.21
N LYS A 70 15.63 9.18 0.28
CA LYS A 70 15.69 9.58 1.69
C LYS A 70 14.38 10.26 2.15
N ARG A 71 13.85 11.18 1.34
CA ARG A 71 12.60 11.91 1.63
C ARG A 71 11.34 11.10 1.33
N GLN A 72 11.46 9.97 0.64
CA GLN A 72 10.32 9.16 0.24
C GLN A 72 9.62 8.57 1.47
N MET A 73 10.38 8.08 2.44
CA MET A 73 9.81 7.53 3.67
C MET A 73 8.99 8.58 4.44
N GLU A 74 9.53 9.78 4.60
CA GLU A 74 8.82 10.92 5.23
C GLU A 74 7.55 11.30 4.45
N ARG A 75 7.64 11.36 3.11
CA ARG A 75 6.49 11.65 2.24
C ARG A 75 5.42 10.59 2.33
N ILE A 76 5.80 9.31 2.38
CA ILE A 76 4.86 8.19 2.54
C ILE A 76 4.16 8.32 3.88
N LEU A 77 4.91 8.54 4.97
CA LEU A 77 4.33 8.69 6.30
C LEU A 77 3.36 9.88 6.37
N LYS A 78 3.75 11.04 5.82
CA LYS A 78 2.91 12.24 5.77
C LYS A 78 1.66 12.09 4.89
N LYS A 79 1.72 11.31 3.81
CA LYS A 79 0.55 10.99 2.99
C LYS A 79 -0.37 10.00 3.68
N ALA A 80 0.20 9.02 4.39
CA ALA A 80 -0.54 8.01 5.14
C ALA A 80 -1.21 8.61 6.40
N SER A 81 -0.65 9.67 6.99
CA SER A 81 -1.18 10.26 8.22
C SER A 81 -2.56 10.90 8.07
N LYS A 82 -2.93 11.35 6.86
CA LYS A 82 -4.22 12.03 6.62
C LYS A 82 -5.08 11.25 5.64
N THR A 83 -6.32 10.98 6.03
CA THR A 83 -7.31 10.41 5.10
C THR A 83 -7.67 11.42 4.01
N HIS A 84 -8.27 10.97 2.91
CA HIS A 84 -8.73 11.88 1.86
C HIS A 84 -9.76 12.89 2.40
N LYS A 85 -10.72 12.42 3.21
CA LYS A 85 -11.73 13.27 3.86
C LYS A 85 -11.09 14.37 4.71
N GLN A 86 -10.11 14.02 5.56
CA GLN A 86 -9.38 15.02 6.36
C GLN A 86 -8.63 16.04 5.48
N ARG A 87 -8.06 15.61 4.34
CA ARG A 87 -7.41 16.53 3.40
C ARG A 87 -8.41 17.51 2.76
N VAL A 88 -9.62 17.04 2.45
CA VAL A 88 -10.69 17.88 1.91
C VAL A 88 -11.19 18.85 2.99
N GLU A 89 -11.38 18.40 4.23
CA GLU A 89 -11.78 19.26 5.35
C GLU A 89 -10.72 20.30 5.71
N ASP A 90 -9.43 19.94 5.72
CA ASP A 90 -8.33 20.89 5.88
C ASP A 90 -8.33 21.94 4.76
N PHE A 91 -8.57 21.51 3.52
CA PHE A 91 -8.61 22.39 2.35
C PHE A 91 -9.80 23.36 2.42
N ASN A 92 -10.99 22.87 2.76
CA ASN A 92 -12.18 23.71 2.90
C ASN A 92 -12.00 24.71 4.04
N ARG A 93 -11.48 24.28 5.20
CA ARG A 93 -11.15 25.21 6.30
C ARG A 93 -10.16 26.28 5.86
N HIS A 94 -9.16 25.94 5.04
CA HIS A 94 -8.23 26.93 4.52
C HIS A 94 -8.91 27.94 3.59
N LEU A 95 -9.80 27.48 2.71
CA LEU A 95 -10.58 28.35 1.83
C LEU A 95 -11.51 29.29 2.61
N ASP A 96 -12.16 28.80 3.68
CA ASP A 96 -13.03 29.61 4.54
C ASP A 96 -12.26 30.75 5.23
N THR A 97 -10.98 30.52 5.56
CA THR A 97 -10.11 31.55 6.15
C THR A 97 -9.54 32.52 5.13
N LEU A 98 -9.68 32.23 3.83
CA LEU A 98 -9.04 32.99 2.77
C LEU A 98 -9.89 34.20 2.43
N THR A 99 -9.23 35.36 2.30
CA THR A 99 -9.93 36.62 2.03
C THR A 99 -10.59 36.57 0.65
N GLU A 100 -11.87 36.93 0.59
CA GLU A 100 -12.61 37.04 -0.68
C GLU A 100 -12.03 38.14 -1.59
N HIS A 101 -11.42 39.16 -1.00
CA HIS A 101 -10.84 40.30 -1.70
C HIS A 101 -9.38 40.47 -1.32
N TYR A 102 -8.51 40.54 -2.34
CA TYR A 102 -7.06 40.66 -2.17
C TYR A 102 -6.55 42.10 -2.25
N ASP A 103 -7.46 43.07 -2.35
CA ASP A 103 -7.13 44.49 -2.43
C ASP A 103 -8.14 45.31 -1.62
N ILE A 104 -7.72 46.50 -1.19
CA ILE A 104 -8.52 47.37 -0.34
C ILE A 104 -9.54 48.09 -1.22
N PRO A 105 -10.84 48.10 -0.84
CA PRO A 105 -11.84 48.82 -1.62
C PRO A 105 -11.50 50.32 -1.68
N LYS A 106 -11.71 50.92 -2.85
CA LYS A 106 -11.48 52.36 -3.07
C LYS A 106 -12.48 53.19 -2.26
N VAL A 107 -12.03 54.32 -1.73
CA VAL A 107 -12.80 55.20 -0.83
C VAL A 107 -14.08 55.79 -1.47
N SER A 108 -14.18 55.79 -2.80
CA SER A 108 -15.38 56.20 -3.55
C SER A 108 -16.07 55.01 -4.24
N TRP A 109 -16.26 53.88 -3.55
CA TRP A 109 -17.05 52.76 -4.06
C TRP A 109 -18.54 53.00 -3.79
N THR A 110 -19.29 53.47 -4.78
CA THR A 110 -20.75 53.27 -4.82
C THR A 110 -21.03 51.87 -5.37
N LYS A 111 -21.94 51.15 -4.71
CA LYS A 111 -22.31 49.77 -5.05
C LYS A 111 -22.91 49.64 -6.46
#